data_AF-A0A497JLQ9-F1
#
_entry.id   AF-A0A497JLQ9-F1
#
_cell.length_a   1.000
_cell.length_b   1.000
_cell.length_c   1.000
_cell.angle_alpha   90.00
_cell.angle_beta   90.00
_cell.angle_gamma   90.00
#
_symmetry.space_group_name_H-M   'P 1'
#
loop_
_entity.id
_entity.type
_entity.pdbx_description
1 polymer ?
#
loop_
_entity_poly.entity_id
_entity_poly.type
_entity_poly.pdbx_seq_one_letter_code
_entity_poly.pdbx_strand_id
1 'polypeptide(L)' 'MQISFRNGLYRLRLKIKQSNLLIVADRVLAVEKAVESALHHRSLLEKYIQKNPAYLLALTPVRVRENAPKIVRV' A
#
# COMPACT_ATOMS: atom_id res chain seq x y z
N MET A 1 -7.78 6.16 14.21
CA MET A 1 -6.31 6.00 14.04
C MET A 1 -5.63 7.07 14.87
N GLN A 2 -4.68 6.72 15.73
CA GLN A 2 -4.03 7.70 16.61
C GLN A 2 -2.69 8.12 16.01
N ILE A 3 -2.58 9.39 15.62
CA ILE A 3 -1.32 10.00 15.18
C ILE A 3 -0.62 10.57 16.41
N SER A 4 0.62 10.16 16.63
CA SER A 4 1.48 10.69 17.71
C SER A 4 2.45 11.71 17.14
N PHE A 5 2.78 12.74 17.93
CA PHE A 5 3.79 13.75 17.55
C PHE A 5 5.00 13.62 18.47
N ARG A 6 6.19 13.42 17.91
CA ARG A 6 7.44 13.27 18.66
C ARG A 6 8.61 13.84 17.85
N ASN A 7 9.47 14.63 18.49
CA ASN A 7 10.68 15.22 17.90
C ASN A 7 10.41 16.00 16.60
N GLY A 8 9.32 16.79 16.56
CA GLY A 8 8.96 17.55 15.36
C GLY A 8 8.31 16.75 14.23
N LEU A 9 8.01 15.46 14.45
CA LEU A 9 7.45 14.56 13.42
C LEU A 9 6.14 13.93 13.87
N TYR A 10 5.18 13.85 12.94
CA TYR A 10 3.97 13.06 13.05
C TYR A 10 4.25 11.61 12.72
N ARG A 11 3.70 10.70 13.53
CA ARG A 11 3.97 9.26 13.45
C ARG A 11 2.67 8.49 13.62
N LEU A 12 2.47 7.53 12.74
CA LEU A 12 1.32 6.66 12.73
C LEU A 12 1.78 5.22 12.51
N ARG A 13 1.38 4.33 13.41
CA ARG A 13 1.53 2.88 13.24
C ARG A 13 0.17 2.29 12.96
N LEU A 14 0.07 1.53 11.88
CA LEU A 14 -1.18 0.90 11.46
C LEU A 14 -0.93 -0.46 10.80
N LYS A 15 -1.91 -1.35 10.94
CA LYS A 15 -1.92 -2.64 10.25
C LYS A 15 -3.14 -2.70 9.34
N ILE A 16 -2.91 -2.85 8.04
CA ILE A 16 -3.94 -3.01 6.99
C ILE A 16 -3.86 -4.44 6.49
N LYS A 17 -4.72 -5.33 7.01
CA LYS A 17 -4.63 -6.79 6.79
C LYS A 17 -3.21 -7.31 7.07
N GLN A 18 -2.47 -7.77 6.07
CA GLN A 18 -1.10 -8.26 6.19
C GLN A 18 -0.04 -7.14 6.16
N SER A 19 -0.40 -5.93 5.70
CA SER A 19 0.53 -4.80 5.62
C SER A 19 0.68 -4.14 7.00
N ASN A 20 1.88 -4.19 7.57
CA ASN A 20 2.21 -3.54 8.84
C ASN A 20 3.09 -2.32 8.57
N LEU A 21 2.55 -1.12 8.78
CA LEU A 21 3.15 0.13 8.33
C LEU A 21 3.49 1.05 9.51
N LEU A 22 4.64 1.71 9.40
CA LEU A 22 5.00 2.89 10.18
C LEU A 22 5.15 4.06 9.22
N ILE A 23 4.28 5.06 9.36
CA ILE A 23 4.30 6.29 8.57
C ILE A 23 4.84 7.40 9.46
N VAL A 24 5.83 8.14 8.96
CA VAL A 24 6.45 9.26 9.66
C VAL A 24 6.57 10.42 8.67
N ALA A 25 6.09 11.61 9.06
CA ALA A 25 6.20 12.81 8.24
C ALA A 25 6.29 14.07 9.11
N ASP A 26 6.79 15.15 8.55
CA ASP A 26 6.85 16.50 9.13
C ASP A 26 5.48 17.19 9.16
N ARG A 27 4.54 16.75 8.31
CA ARG A 27 3.18 17.29 8.22
C ARG A 27 2.12 16.21 8.45
N VAL A 28 1.09 16.52 9.23
CA VAL A 28 -0.03 15.60 9.50
C VAL A 28 -0.75 15.19 8.21
N LEU A 29 -0.96 16.12 7.29
CA LEU A 29 -1.59 15.86 5.98
C LEU A 29 -0.80 14.83 5.15
N ALA A 30 0.53 14.82 5.26
CA ALA A 30 1.35 13.83 4.55
C ALA A 30 1.16 12.42 5.12
N VAL A 31 0.96 12.29 6.43
CA VAL A 31 0.61 11.02 7.07
C VAL A 31 -0.74 10.51 6.53
N GLU A 32 -1.74 11.38 6.44
CA GLU A 32 -3.07 11.02 5.93
C GLU A 32 -3.01 10.60 4.45
N LYS A 33 -2.31 11.36 3.60
CA LYS A 33 -2.12 11.02 2.19
C LYS A 33 -1.33 9.72 1.98
N ALA A 34 -0.37 9.42 2.84
CA ALA A 34 0.33 8.14 2.80
C ALA A 34 -0.62 6.97 3.12
N VAL A 35 -1.55 7.14 4.08
CA VAL A 35 -2.58 6.13 4.39
C VAL A 35 -3.53 5.93 3.21
N GLU A 36 -4.07 7.02 2.65
CA GLU A 36 -4.94 6.97 1.47
C GLU A 36 -4.26 6.26 0.30
N SER A 37 -3.00 6.60 0.03
CA SER A 37 -2.20 5.97 -1.01
C SER A 37 -2.00 4.48 -0.76
N ALA A 38 -1.65 4.07 0.46
CA ALA A 38 -1.47 2.67 0.82
C ALA A 38 -2.77 1.87 0.62
N LEU A 39 -3.92 2.42 1.02
CA LEU A 39 -5.23 1.81 0.83
C LEU A 39 -5.60 1.71 -0.66
N HIS A 40 -5.38 2.77 -1.42
CA HIS A 40 -5.68 2.82 -2.85
C HIS A 40 -4.88 1.76 -3.62
N HIS A 41 -3.56 1.74 -3.45
CA HIS A 41 -2.69 0.81 -4.15
C HIS A 41 -2.96 -0.65 -3.73
N ARG A 42 -3.22 -0.89 -2.44
CA ARG A 42 -3.63 -2.21 -1.98
C ARG A 42 -4.94 -2.66 -2.64
N SER A 43 -5.93 -1.78 -2.76
CA SER A 43 -7.18 -2.09 -3.45
C SER A 43 -6.95 -2.45 -4.92
N LEU A 44 -6.07 -1.73 -5.62
CA LEU A 44 -5.70 -2.05 -7.01
C LEU A 44 -5.06 -3.44 -7.11
N LEU A 45 -4.15 -3.78 -6.20
CA LEU A 45 -3.49 -5.08 -6.16
C LEU A 45 -4.49 -6.21 -5.87
N GLU A 46 -5.37 -6.03 -4.87
CA GLU A 46 -6.39 -7.03 -4.53
C GLU A 46 -7.37 -7.25 -5.70
N LYS A 47 -7.82 -6.18 -6.37
CA LYS A 47 -8.67 -6.27 -7.57
C LYS A 47 -7.97 -6.97 -8.73
N TYR A 48 -6.66 -6.76 -8.89
CA TYR A 48 -5.89 -7.44 -9.93
C TYR A 48 -5.79 -8.94 -9.65
N ILE A 49 -5.47 -9.32 -8.39
CA ILE A 49 -5.39 -10.72 -7.95
C ILE A 49 -6.74 -11.43 -8.13
N GLN A 50 -7.86 -10.77 -7.80
CA GLN A 50 -9.20 -11.34 -8.00
C GLN A 50 -9.46 -11.73 -9.47
N LYS A 51 -8.97 -10.93 -10.42
CA LYS A 51 -9.09 -11.20 -11.86
C LYS A 51 -8.02 -12.16 -12.39
N ASN A 52 -6.90 -12.29 -11.69
CA ASN A 52 -5.76 -13.09 -12.11
C ASN A 52 -5.22 -13.93 -10.92
N PRO A 53 -5.95 -14.96 -10.45
CA PRO A 53 -5.57 -15.69 -9.23
C PRO A 53 -4.19 -16.34 -9.31
N ALA A 54 -3.77 -16.75 -10.51
CA ALA A 54 -2.43 -17.29 -10.75
C ALA A 54 -1.31 -16.31 -10.37
N TYR A 55 -1.55 -15.00 -10.42
CA TYR A 55 -0.57 -13.98 -10.02
C TYR A 55 -0.17 -14.11 -8.53
N LEU A 56 -1.10 -14.52 -7.67
CA LEU A 56 -0.83 -14.64 -6.23
C LEU A 56 0.02 -15.88 -5.88
N LEU A 57 -0.13 -16.96 -6.66
CA LEU A 57 0.47 -18.27 -6.36
C LEU A 57 1.70 -18.58 -7.21
N ALA A 58 2.02 -17.72 -8.19
CA ALA A 58 3.10 -17.97 -9.11
C ALA A 58 4.46 -17.98 -8.41
N LEU A 59 5.20 -19.07 -8.60
CA LEU A 59 6.60 -19.21 -8.18
C LEU A 59 7.58 -18.88 -9.31
N THR A 60 7.04 -18.59 -10.50
CA THR A 60 7.78 -18.15 -11.70
C THR A 60 7.26 -16.79 -12.16
N PRO A 61 8.07 -15.98 -12.85
CA PRO A 61 7.62 -14.68 -13.35
C PRO A 61 6.32 -14.77 -14.16
N VAL A 62 5.35 -13.91 -13.84
CA VAL A 62 4.08 -13.81 -14.57
C VAL A 62 4.14 -12.63 -15.52
N ARG A 63 3.82 -12.85 -16.79
CA ARG A 63 3.76 -11.76 -17.77
C ARG A 63 2.57 -10.86 -17.47
N VAL A 64 2.84 -9.64 -17.02
CA VAL A 64 1.83 -8.64 -16.72
C VAL A 64 1.58 -7.78 -17.97
N ARG A 65 0.31 -7.50 -18.28
CA ARG A 65 -0.06 -6.63 -19.40
C ARG A 65 0.37 -5.18 -19.12
N GLU A 66 0.73 -4.45 -20.17
CA GLU A 66 1.11 -3.04 -20.05
C GLU A 66 0.00 -2.17 -19.47
N ASN A 67 -1.28 -2.51 -19.64
CA ASN A 67 -2.38 -1.76 -19.05
C ASN A 67 -2.70 -2.11 -17.59
N ALA A 68 -1.94 -3.01 -16.95
CA ALA A 68 -2.14 -3.36 -15.56
C ALA A 68 -1.81 -2.18 -14.62
N PRO A 69 -2.40 -2.15 -13.40
CA PRO A 69 -2.07 -1.12 -12.41
C PRO A 69 -0.57 -1.04 -12.15
N LYS A 70 -0.05 0.18 -11.94
CA LYS A 70 1.39 0.38 -11.74
C LYS A 70 1.96 -0.51 -10.65
N ILE A 71 1.27 -0.68 -9.52
CA ILE A 71 1.70 -1.55 -8.40
C ILE A 71 1.90 -3.04 -8.77
N VAL A 72 1.28 -3.50 -9.87
CA VAL A 72 1.42 -4.88 -10.36
C VAL A 72 2.59 -5.01 -11.34
N ARG A 73 3.01 -3.89 -11.96
CA ARG A 73 4.07 -3.87 -12.97
C ARG A 73 5.45 -3.52 -12.38
N VAL A 74 5.54 -3.28 -11.07
CA VAL A 74 6.79 -2.85 -10.39
C VAL A 74 7.74 -4.03 -10.25
#